data_AF-W5SWX1-F1
#
_entry.id   AF-W5SWX1-F1
#
_cell.length_a   1.000
_cell.length_b   1.000
_cell.length_c   1.000
_cell.angle_alpha   90.00
_cell.angle_beta   90.00
_cell.angle_gamma   90.00
#
_symmetry.space_group_name_H-M   'P 1'
#
loop_
_entity.id
_entity.type
_entity.pdbx_description
1 polymer ?
#
loop_
_entity_poly.entity_id
_entity_poly.type
_entity_poly.pdbx_seq_one_letter_code
_entity_poly.pdbx_strand_id
1 'polypeptide(L)'
;MQKKNIILNDREQNLSTKDNKIKYEAYKNQLRAILLNEIEDRIKIMKILYEIKENKLYKIDGYINFNSFLEDFVIARTQAFKYLKIYKEILKGTLDLEELKKEGIKGVLKKIKISQKSKENPIKPLRFQLKSQDSYDFYKRNAKFTSFLMDKLFSNKRDLIEEFMKEFKSLKG
;
A
#
# COMPACT_ATOMS: atom_id res chain seq x y z
N MET A 1 8.91 30.06 -6.53
CA MET A 1 8.15 29.53 -5.38
C MET A 1 7.26 30.65 -4.84
N GLN A 2 5.94 30.55 -5.04
CA GLN A 2 4.99 31.52 -4.46
C GLN A 2 4.92 31.32 -2.94
N LYS A 3 5.23 32.38 -2.18
CA LYS A 3 5.04 32.42 -0.72
C LYS A 3 3.54 32.35 -0.43
N LYS A 4 3.09 31.33 0.31
CA LYS A 4 1.75 31.31 0.89
C LYS A 4 1.73 32.25 2.09
N ASN A 5 1.01 33.36 1.98
CA ASN A 5 0.72 34.24 3.11
C ASN A 5 -0.38 33.59 3.95
N ILE A 6 -0.04 33.23 5.19
CA ILE A 6 -1.00 32.87 6.22
C ILE A 6 -1.25 34.15 7.00
N ILE A 7 -2.46 34.70 6.92
CA ILE A 7 -2.89 35.83 7.72
C ILE A 7 -3.20 35.29 9.11
N LEU A 8 -2.38 35.62 10.09
CA LEU A 8 -2.64 35.39 11.52
C LEU A 8 -3.17 36.69 12.11
N ASN A 9 -4.26 36.60 12.87
CA ASN A 9 -4.82 37.73 13.61
C ASN A 9 -3.73 38.37 14.50
N ASP A 10 -3.39 39.63 14.21
CA ASP A 10 -2.43 40.41 14.97
C ASP A 10 -2.97 40.75 16.36
N ARG A 11 -2.51 39.99 17.36
CA ARG A 11 -2.10 40.60 18.62
C ARG A 11 -0.59 40.67 18.55
N GLU A 12 -0.05 41.82 18.14
CA GLU A 12 1.38 42.13 18.13
C GLU A 12 1.96 42.02 19.56
N GLN A 13 2.25 40.80 20.00
CA GLN A 13 3.14 40.59 21.14
C GLN A 13 4.56 40.55 20.61
N ASN A 14 5.29 41.66 20.78
CA ASN A 14 6.76 41.79 20.79
C ASN A 14 7.55 40.53 20.37
N LEU A 15 7.42 40.11 19.10
CA LEU A 15 8.06 38.89 18.57
C LEU A 15 9.53 39.14 18.20
N SER A 16 9.95 40.40 18.22
CA SER A 16 11.21 40.90 17.66
C SER A 16 12.28 41.23 18.71
N THR A 17 12.31 40.53 19.84
CA THR A 17 13.52 40.53 20.68
C THR A 17 14.54 39.54 20.11
N LYS A 18 15.82 39.91 20.12
CA LYS A 18 16.93 39.03 19.69
C LYS A 18 16.86 37.66 20.38
N ASP A 19 16.40 37.65 21.63
CA ASP A 19 16.19 36.45 22.45
C ASP A 19 15.10 35.52 21.90
N ASN A 20 14.00 36.07 21.36
CA ASN A 20 12.94 35.27 20.75
C ASN A 20 13.42 34.58 19.46
N LYS A 21 14.26 35.25 18.66
CA LYS A 21 14.89 34.64 17.47
C LYS A 21 15.88 33.53 17.85
N ILE A 22 16.68 33.73 18.89
CA ILE A 22 17.61 32.71 19.40
C ILE A 22 16.84 31.49 19.91
N LYS A 23 15.80 31.70 20.72
CA LYS A 23 14.92 30.61 21.20
C LYS A 23 14.26 29.85 20.07
N TYR A 24 13.75 30.55 19.06
CA TYR A 24 13.12 29.93 17.89
C TYR A 24 14.09 29.02 17.12
N GLU A 25 15.29 29.51 16.80
CA GLU A 25 16.29 28.70 16.09
C GLU A 25 16.78 27.52 16.95
N ALA A 26 16.93 27.70 18.27
CA ALA A 26 17.24 26.60 19.18
C ALA A 26 16.17 25.50 19.15
N TYR A 27 14.88 25.84 19.28
CA TYR A 27 13.79 24.87 19.21
C TYR A 27 13.69 24.20 17.85
N LYS A 28 13.91 24.92 16.76
CA LYS A 28 13.91 24.36 15.40
C LYS A 28 15.02 23.33 15.21
N ASN A 29 16.21 23.57 15.76
CA ASN A 29 17.32 22.62 15.71
C ASN A 29 17.06 21.41 16.62
N GLN A 30 16.50 21.60 17.81
CA GLN A 30 16.06 20.51 18.67
C GLN A 30 15.01 19.62 17.99
N LEU A 31 14.00 20.23 17.35
CA LEU A 31 13.00 19.50 16.58
C LEU A 31 13.63 18.68 15.45
N ARG A 32 14.58 19.25 14.70
CA ARG A 32 15.31 18.53 13.65
C ARG A 32 16.05 17.32 14.20
N ALA A 33 16.76 17.47 15.32
CA ALA A 33 17.49 16.38 15.96
C ALA A 33 16.55 15.27 16.44
N ILE A 34 15.45 15.62 17.09
CA ILE A 34 14.43 14.67 17.55
C ILE A 34 13.86 13.89 16.35
N LEU A 35 13.48 14.58 15.28
CA LEU A 35 12.91 13.94 14.09
C LEU A 35 13.90 13.02 13.37
N LEU A 36 15.19 13.36 13.35
CA LEU A 36 16.24 12.50 12.79
C LEU A 36 16.39 11.23 13.62
N ASN A 37 16.51 11.37 14.95
CA ASN A 37 16.60 10.23 15.87
C ASN A 37 15.36 9.33 15.77
N GLU A 38 14.16 9.90 15.67
CA GLU A 38 12.93 9.13 15.47
C GLU A 38 12.97 8.30 14.18
N ILE A 39 13.54 8.83 13.09
CA ILE A 39 13.65 8.08 11.83
C ILE A 39 14.65 6.94 11.98
N GLU A 40 15.80 7.20 12.60
CA GLU A 40 16.82 6.17 12.85
C GLU A 40 16.28 5.04 13.73
N ASP A 41 15.56 5.36 14.79
CA ASP A 41 14.93 4.36 15.65
C ASP A 41 13.86 3.56 14.91
N ARG A 42 13.08 4.21 14.03
CA ARG A 42 12.14 3.50 13.16
C ARG A 42 12.84 2.57 12.18
N ILE A 43 14.02 2.92 11.67
CA ILE A 43 14.83 2.04 10.81
C ILE A 43 15.32 0.82 11.61
N LYS A 44 15.74 1.00 12.86
CA LYS A 44 16.12 -0.11 13.74
C LYS A 44 14.92 -1.05 13.98
N ILE A 45 13.75 -0.48 14.30
CA ILE A 45 12.51 -1.24 14.46
C ILE A 45 12.18 -2.02 13.19
N MET A 46 12.25 -1.39 12.02
CA MET A 46 12.03 -2.03 10.71
C MET A 46 12.92 -3.27 10.53
N LYS A 47 14.21 -3.15 10.83
CA LYS A 47 15.18 -4.25 10.76
C LYS A 47 14.83 -5.37 11.73
N ILE A 48 14.59 -5.06 13.01
CA ILE A 48 14.27 -6.05 14.04
C ILE A 48 12.99 -6.82 13.68
N LEU A 49 11.92 -6.12 13.32
CA LEU A 49 10.66 -6.74 12.93
C LEU A 49 10.83 -7.65 11.71
N TYR A 50 11.67 -7.25 10.76
CA TYR A 50 11.97 -8.06 9.58
C TYR A 50 12.67 -9.37 9.96
N GLU A 51 13.75 -9.29 10.74
CA GLU A 51 14.50 -10.47 11.19
C GLU A 51 13.64 -11.43 12.01
N ILE A 52 12.84 -10.91 12.95
CA ILE A 52 11.92 -11.73 13.76
C ILE A 52 10.91 -12.44 12.87
N LYS A 53 10.34 -11.74 11.89
CA LYS A 53 9.31 -12.32 11.02
C LYS A 53 9.89 -13.36 10.06
N GLU A 54 10.98 -13.04 9.36
CA GLU A 54 11.55 -13.93 8.32
C GLU A 54 12.11 -15.21 8.93
N ASN A 55 12.83 -15.10 10.05
CA ASN A 55 13.37 -16.27 10.77
C ASN A 55 12.34 -16.93 11.70
N LYS A 56 11.11 -16.39 11.76
CA LYS A 56 10.02 -16.87 12.62
C LYS A 56 10.40 -16.94 14.11
N LEU A 57 11.23 -16.01 14.58
CA LEU A 57 11.75 -15.99 15.96
C LEU A 57 10.65 -15.79 17.01
N TYR A 58 9.52 -15.20 16.62
CA TYR A 58 8.33 -15.10 17.49
C TYR A 58 7.83 -16.45 18.02
N LYS A 59 8.18 -17.56 17.38
CA LYS A 59 7.84 -18.90 17.86
C LYS A 59 8.59 -19.30 19.13
N ILE A 60 9.70 -18.65 19.45
CA ILE A 60 10.47 -18.90 20.68
C ILE A 60 9.60 -18.62 21.90
N ASP A 61 8.79 -17.56 21.84
CA ASP A 61 7.82 -17.21 22.89
C ASP A 61 6.47 -17.94 22.73
N GLY A 62 6.39 -18.93 21.83
CA GLY A 62 5.19 -19.74 21.62
C GLY A 62 4.11 -19.11 20.71
N TYR A 63 4.37 -17.95 20.10
CA TYR A 63 3.39 -17.33 19.19
C TYR A 63 3.14 -18.19 17.95
N ILE A 64 1.85 -18.46 17.68
CA ILE A 64 1.41 -19.22 16.49
C ILE A 64 1.75 -18.46 15.21
N ASN A 65 1.60 -17.13 15.23
CA ASN A 65 1.83 -16.28 14.08
C ASN A 65 2.39 -14.90 14.49
N PHE A 66 3.04 -14.24 13.54
CA PHE A 66 3.67 -12.93 13.76
C PHE A 66 2.67 -11.84 14.19
N ASN A 67 1.38 -11.94 13.85
CA ASN A 67 0.43 -10.91 14.29
C ASN A 67 0.17 -11.01 15.79
N SER A 68 0.05 -12.22 16.33
CA SER A 68 -0.10 -12.44 17.77
C SER A 68 1.11 -11.90 18.54
N PHE A 69 2.33 -12.09 18.01
CA PHE A 69 3.53 -11.47 18.56
C PHE A 69 3.47 -9.93 18.60
N LEU A 70 2.86 -9.29 17.60
CA LEU A 70 2.76 -7.82 17.58
C LEU A 70 1.80 -7.27 18.63
N GLU A 71 0.90 -8.08 19.18
CA GLU A 71 -0.09 -7.63 20.19
C GLU A 71 0.56 -7.23 21.51
N ASP A 72 1.76 -7.74 21.80
CA ASP A 72 2.55 -7.39 22.99
C ASP A 72 3.21 -6.00 22.91
N PHE A 73 3.27 -5.40 21.72
CA PHE A 73 3.99 -4.16 21.49
C PHE A 73 3.03 -3.02 21.14
N VAL A 74 3.43 -1.79 21.46
CA VAL A 74 2.71 -0.56 21.08
C VAL A 74 2.95 -0.23 19.59
N ILE A 75 2.78 -1.22 18.72
CA ILE A 75 2.94 -1.10 17.26
C ILE A 75 1.69 -1.67 16.61
N ALA A 76 0.84 -0.79 16.08
CA ALA A 76 -0.32 -1.21 15.32
C ALA A 76 0.07 -2.16 14.18
N ARG A 77 -0.68 -3.26 13.99
CA ARG A 77 -0.44 -4.26 12.93
C ARG A 77 -0.19 -3.63 11.57
N THR A 78 -1.04 -2.69 11.16
CA THR A 78 -0.92 -2.01 9.86
C THR A 78 0.40 -1.23 9.72
N GLN A 79 0.94 -0.72 10.82
CA GLN A 79 2.22 -0.03 10.86
C GLN A 79 3.38 -1.01 10.74
N ALA A 80 3.36 -2.12 11.48
CA ALA A 80 4.37 -3.17 11.37
C ALA A 80 4.51 -3.70 9.94
N PHE A 81 3.41 -3.97 9.25
CA PHE A 81 3.46 -4.41 7.84
C PHE A 81 3.97 -3.33 6.88
N LYS A 82 3.74 -2.04 7.16
CA LYS A 82 4.36 -0.94 6.39
C LYS A 82 5.87 -0.91 6.60
N TYR A 83 6.33 -1.10 7.83
CA TYR A 83 7.75 -1.18 8.18
C TYR A 83 8.45 -2.33 7.46
N LEU A 84 7.85 -3.52 7.51
CA LEU A 84 8.34 -4.68 6.76
C LEU A 84 8.43 -4.41 5.25
N LYS A 85 7.42 -3.74 4.69
CA LYS A 85 7.40 -3.39 3.26
C LYS A 85 8.52 -2.42 2.89
N ILE A 86 8.72 -1.38 3.69
CA ILE A 86 9.79 -0.39 3.46
C ILE A 86 11.15 -1.08 3.55
N TYR A 87 11.39 -1.85 4.61
CA TYR A 87 12.67 -2.51 4.82
C TYR A 87 13.01 -3.49 3.69
N LYS A 88 12.02 -4.21 3.19
CA LYS A 88 12.20 -5.11 2.04
C LYS A 88 12.64 -4.37 0.77
N GLU A 89 12.16 -3.15 0.53
CA GLU A 89 12.62 -2.34 -0.62
C GLU A 89 14.03 -1.80 -0.39
N ILE A 90 14.40 -1.47 0.86
CA ILE A 90 15.79 -1.11 1.21
C ILE A 90 16.74 -2.29 0.92
N LEU A 91 16.39 -3.50 1.36
CA LEU A 91 17.20 -4.70 1.10
C LEU A 91 17.37 -5.01 -0.38
N LYS A 92 16.40 -4.65 -1.22
CA LYS A 92 16.48 -4.79 -2.68
C LYS A 92 17.31 -3.70 -3.35
N GLY A 93 17.72 -2.66 -2.62
CA GLY A 93 18.37 -1.48 -3.18
C GLY A 93 17.43 -0.58 -4.00
N THR A 94 16.11 -0.80 -3.95
CA THR A 94 15.12 0.04 -4.67
C THR A 94 14.75 1.30 -3.88
N LEU A 95 15.17 1.37 -2.61
CA LEU A 95 15.01 2.53 -1.74
C LEU A 95 16.30 2.75 -0.95
N ASP A 96 16.80 3.99 -0.94
CA ASP A 96 17.95 4.37 -0.12
C ASP A 96 17.52 4.83 1.29
N LEU A 97 18.36 4.57 2.29
CA LEU A 97 18.16 5.03 3.67
C LEU A 97 18.17 6.56 3.76
N GLU A 98 19.01 7.23 2.98
CA GLU A 98 19.04 8.70 2.92
C GLU A 98 17.74 9.27 2.32
N GLU A 99 17.17 8.57 1.35
CA GLU A 99 15.86 8.92 0.79
C GLU A 99 14.74 8.78 1.84
N LEU A 100 14.81 7.73 2.67
CA LEU A 100 13.87 7.55 3.79
C LEU A 100 14.03 8.65 4.85
N LYS A 101 15.25 9.09 5.15
CA LYS A 101 15.51 10.21 6.07
C LYS A 101 14.96 11.52 5.54
N LYS A 102 15.10 11.77 4.23
CA LYS A 102 14.66 13.01 3.58
C LYS A 102 13.14 13.09 3.41
N GLU A 103 12.51 12.02 2.94
CA GLU A 103 11.08 12.02 2.58
C GLU A 103 10.16 11.49 3.68
N GLY A 104 10.74 10.79 4.64
CA GLY A 104 10.02 10.11 5.71
C GLY A 104 9.16 8.94 5.21
N ILE A 105 8.63 8.19 6.17
CA ILE A 105 7.85 6.98 5.93
C ILE A 105 6.64 7.22 5.01
N LYS A 106 5.92 8.34 5.20
CA LYS A 106 4.73 8.65 4.39
C LYS A 106 5.09 8.94 2.93
N GLY A 107 6.20 9.63 2.68
CA GLY A 107 6.67 9.94 1.32
C GLY A 107 7.07 8.68 0.57
N VAL A 108 7.93 7.88 1.19
CA VAL A 108 8.40 6.59 0.66
C VAL A 108 7.23 5.64 0.35
N LEU A 109 6.26 5.48 1.25
CA LEU A 109 5.12 4.59 1.00
C LEU A 109 4.27 5.02 -0.20
N LYS A 110 4.18 6.32 -0.50
CA LYS A 110 3.51 6.79 -1.71
C LYS A 110 4.27 6.37 -2.97
N LYS A 111 5.59 6.53 -2.99
CA LYS A 111 6.44 6.09 -4.12
C LYS A 111 6.32 4.59 -4.39
N ILE A 112 6.41 3.78 -3.33
CA ILE A 112 6.24 2.32 -3.44
C ILE A 112 4.85 1.94 -3.99
N LYS A 113 3.79 2.69 -3.66
CA LYS A 113 2.45 2.44 -4.23
C LYS A 113 2.37 2.81 -5.72
N ILE A 114 3.00 3.90 -6.13
CA ILE A 114 3.00 4.35 -7.52
C ILE A 114 3.73 3.35 -8.41
N SER A 115 4.89 2.82 -7.98
CA SER A 115 5.62 1.79 -8.73
C SER A 115 4.88 0.46 -8.89
N GLN A 116 3.92 0.15 -8.00
CA GLN A 116 3.12 -1.08 -8.06
C GLN A 116 1.88 -0.98 -8.95
N LYS A 117 1.40 0.23 -9.27
CA LYS A 117 0.22 0.44 -10.14
C LYS A 117 0.45 0.00 -11.59
N SER A 118 1.69 -0.15 -12.04
CA SER A 118 2.00 -0.63 -13.39
C SER A 118 1.74 -2.13 -13.60
N LYS A 119 1.37 -2.88 -12.54
CA LYS A 119 1.03 -4.32 -12.61
C LYS A 119 -0.47 -4.61 -12.55
N GLU A 120 -1.34 -3.60 -12.67
CA GLU A 120 -2.77 -3.86 -12.88
C GLU A 120 -2.96 -4.43 -14.30
N ASN A 121 -3.61 -5.59 -14.40
CA ASN A 121 -3.95 -6.18 -15.70
C ASN A 121 -4.68 -5.10 -16.54
N PRO A 122 -4.22 -4.82 -17.77
CA PRO A 122 -4.80 -3.74 -18.59
C PRO A 122 -6.27 -4.01 -18.92
N ILE A 123 -6.70 -5.26 -18.83
CA ILE A 123 -8.07 -5.70 -19.07
C ILE A 123 -8.74 -6.00 -17.73
N LYS A 124 -9.85 -5.29 -17.44
CA LYS A 124 -10.68 -5.60 -16.27
C LYS A 124 -11.31 -6.99 -16.44
N PRO A 125 -11.25 -7.87 -15.43
CA PRO A 125 -11.84 -9.20 -15.54
C PRO A 125 -13.35 -9.10 -15.69
N LEU A 126 -13.88 -9.80 -16.70
CA LEU A 126 -15.31 -9.93 -16.95
C LEU A 126 -15.98 -10.69 -15.81
N ARG A 127 -17.12 -10.19 -15.30
CA ARG A 127 -17.89 -10.83 -14.23
C ARG A 127 -19.24 -11.28 -14.76
N PHE A 128 -19.50 -12.58 -14.65
CA PHE A 128 -20.78 -13.18 -15.02
C PHE A 128 -21.64 -13.45 -13.78
N GLN A 129 -22.93 -13.19 -13.88
CA GLN A 129 -23.94 -13.64 -12.92
C GLN A 129 -24.68 -14.82 -13.56
N LEU A 130 -24.37 -16.03 -13.11
CA LEU A 130 -24.97 -17.25 -13.63
C LEU A 130 -26.19 -17.62 -12.76
N LYS A 131 -27.27 -18.09 -13.41
CA LYS A 131 -28.54 -18.40 -12.73
C LYS A 131 -28.51 -19.69 -11.91
N SER A 132 -27.58 -20.61 -12.21
CA SER A 132 -27.44 -21.89 -11.54
C SER A 132 -26.10 -21.98 -10.82
N GLN A 133 -26.10 -22.59 -9.63
CA GLN A 133 -24.90 -22.82 -8.84
C GLN A 133 -23.96 -23.82 -9.53
N ASP A 134 -24.49 -24.85 -10.18
CA ASP A 134 -23.70 -25.87 -10.85
C ASP A 134 -22.90 -25.30 -12.02
N SER A 135 -23.53 -24.43 -12.83
CA SER A 135 -22.84 -23.77 -13.93
C SER A 135 -21.78 -22.80 -13.41
N TYR A 136 -22.06 -22.08 -12.31
CA TYR A 136 -21.06 -21.24 -11.64
C TYR A 136 -19.85 -22.05 -11.17
N ASP A 137 -20.06 -23.16 -10.47
CA ASP A 137 -18.96 -23.96 -9.92
C ASP A 137 -18.15 -24.62 -11.03
N PHE A 138 -18.79 -25.07 -12.12
CA PHE A 138 -18.11 -25.62 -13.28
C PHE A 138 -17.16 -24.58 -13.92
N TYR A 139 -17.66 -23.40 -14.30
CA TYR A 139 -16.83 -22.39 -14.96
C TYR A 139 -15.77 -21.80 -14.04
N LYS A 140 -16.08 -21.66 -12.73
CA LYS A 140 -15.13 -21.20 -11.72
C LYS A 140 -13.95 -22.17 -11.55
N ARG A 141 -14.21 -23.48 -11.47
CA ARG A 141 -13.15 -24.50 -11.40
C ARG A 141 -12.34 -24.58 -12.69
N ASN A 142 -12.97 -24.27 -13.82
CA ASN A 142 -12.38 -24.38 -15.16
C ASN A 142 -12.08 -23.02 -15.80
N ALA A 143 -11.54 -22.05 -15.05
CA ALA A 143 -11.35 -20.67 -15.53
C ALA A 143 -10.51 -20.56 -16.83
N LYS A 144 -9.43 -21.34 -16.96
CA LYS A 144 -8.60 -21.36 -18.18
C LYS A 144 -9.37 -21.87 -19.39
N PHE A 145 -10.12 -22.96 -19.22
CA PHE A 145 -10.97 -23.51 -20.27
C PHE A 145 -12.08 -22.52 -20.64
N THR A 146 -12.68 -21.86 -19.66
CA THR A 146 -13.72 -20.85 -19.90
C THR A 146 -13.20 -19.70 -20.75
N SER A 147 -11.99 -19.19 -20.47
CA SER A 147 -11.35 -18.17 -21.31
C SER A 147 -11.15 -18.68 -22.74
N PHE A 148 -10.56 -19.87 -22.89
CA PHE A 148 -10.33 -20.49 -24.19
C PHE A 148 -11.64 -20.70 -24.98
N LEU A 149 -12.70 -21.17 -24.32
CA LEU A 149 -14.00 -21.39 -24.90
C LEU A 149 -14.60 -20.09 -25.45
N MET A 150 -14.58 -19.02 -24.65
CA MET A 150 -15.10 -17.71 -25.05
C MET A 150 -14.36 -17.14 -26.25
N ASP A 151 -13.03 -17.23 -26.26
CA ASP A 151 -12.21 -16.78 -27.39
C ASP A 151 -12.51 -17.60 -28.65
N LYS A 152 -12.59 -18.94 -28.53
CA LYS A 152 -12.89 -19.80 -29.66
C LYS A 152 -14.29 -19.61 -30.22
N LEU A 153 -15.29 -19.43 -29.36
CA LEU A 153 -16.65 -19.12 -29.80
C LEU A 153 -16.66 -17.81 -30.59
N PHE A 154 -16.02 -16.76 -30.07
CA PHE A 154 -16.02 -15.46 -30.72
C PHE A 154 -15.22 -15.42 -32.03
N SER A 155 -14.12 -16.18 -32.13
CA SER A 155 -13.30 -16.23 -33.35
C SER A 155 -13.86 -17.16 -34.42
N ASN A 156 -14.40 -18.32 -34.02
CA ASN A 156 -14.67 -19.42 -34.96
C ASN A 156 -16.15 -19.80 -35.08
N LYS A 157 -17.02 -19.34 -34.18
CA LYS A 157 -18.43 -19.74 -34.10
C LYS A 157 -19.35 -18.53 -33.86
N ARG A 158 -19.12 -17.44 -34.62
CA ARG A 158 -19.92 -16.21 -34.50
C ARG A 158 -21.39 -16.43 -34.83
N ASP A 159 -21.68 -17.26 -35.82
CA ASP A 159 -23.08 -17.53 -36.22
C ASP A 159 -23.89 -18.10 -35.05
N LEU A 160 -23.29 -18.98 -34.25
CA LEU A 160 -23.89 -19.55 -33.05
C LEU A 160 -24.09 -18.49 -31.95
N ILE A 161 -23.15 -17.54 -31.81
CA ILE A 161 -23.32 -16.40 -30.90
C ILE A 161 -24.49 -15.53 -31.35
N GLU A 162 -24.62 -15.26 -32.65
CA GLU A 162 -25.70 -14.46 -33.20
C GLU A 162 -27.07 -15.14 -33.02
N GLU A 163 -27.13 -16.46 -33.19
CA GLU A 163 -28.32 -17.26 -32.90
C GLU A 163 -28.76 -17.10 -31.45
N PHE A 164 -27.87 -17.37 -30.48
CA PHE A 164 -28.19 -17.18 -29.06
C PHE A 164 -28.51 -15.73 -28.71
N MET A 165 -27.92 -14.75 -29.40
CA MET A 165 -28.23 -13.35 -29.18
C MET A 165 -29.64 -12.98 -29.67
N LYS A 166 -30.12 -13.61 -30.76
CA LYS A 166 -31.52 -13.45 -31.23
C LYS A 166 -32.50 -14.07 -30.24
N GLU A 167 -32.22 -15.28 -29.76
CA GLU A 167 -33.03 -15.96 -28.73
C GLU A 167 -33.06 -15.14 -27.42
N PHE A 168 -31.92 -14.65 -26.96
CA PHE A 168 -31.86 -13.81 -25.76
C PHE A 168 -32.69 -12.51 -25.90
N LYS A 169 -32.75 -11.93 -27.10
CA LYS A 169 -33.56 -10.73 -27.37
C LYS A 169 -35.05 -11.05 -27.43
N SER A 170 -35.46 -12.20 -27.94
CA SER A 170 -36.89 -12.58 -27.97
C SER A 170 -37.43 -12.89 -26.56
N LEU A 171 -36.59 -13.32 -25.64
CA LEU A 171 -36.93 -13.52 -24.22
C LEU A 171 -37.04 -12.22 -23.41
N LYS A 172 -36.67 -11.06 -23.99
CA LYS A 172 -36.76 -9.73 -23.38
C LYS A 172 -38.00 -8.94 -23.82
N GLY A 173 -39.02 -9.63 -24.37
CA GLY A 173 -40.32 -9.04 -24.68
C GLY A 173 -40.94 -8.31 -23.48
#